data_AF-A0A7C6EKH9-F1
#
_entry.id   AF-A0A7C6EKH9-F1
#
_cell.length_a   1.000
_cell.length_b   1.000
_cell.length_c   1.000
_cell.angle_alpha   90.00
_cell.angle_beta   90.00
_cell.angle_gamma   90.00
#
_symmetry.space_group_name_H-M   'P 1'
#
loop_
_entity.id
_entity.type
_entity.pdbx_description
1 polymer ?
#
loop_
_entity_poly.entity_id
_entity_poly.type
_entity_poly.pdbx_seq_one_letter_code
_entity_poly.pdbx_strand_id
1 'polypeptide(L)' 'MKRIYWVLIFVFGLVSLLLELTTTTHEHWWDEITGFYMLFGFFGCIVLIFFSKLIGKLFIQKDEDYYNE' A
#
# COMPACT_ATOMS: atom_id res chain seq x y z
N MET A 1 -0.90 -13.25 -18.59
CA MET A 1 -0.15 -12.25 -17.79
C MET A 1 -1.05 -11.49 -16.81
N LYS A 2 -2.03 -10.69 -17.26
CA LYS A 2 -2.89 -9.87 -16.35
C LYS A 2 -3.69 -10.66 -15.30
N ARG A 3 -4.19 -11.85 -15.66
CA ARG A 3 -4.97 -12.72 -14.74
C ARG A 3 -4.17 -13.22 -13.54
N ILE A 4 -2.85 -13.41 -13.70
CA ILE A 4 -1.99 -13.91 -12.61
C ILE A 4 -1.87 -12.86 -11.51
N TYR A 5 -1.75 -11.58 -11.86
CA TYR A 5 -1.69 -10.50 -10.86
C TYR A 5 -2.98 -10.39 -10.06
N TRP A 6 -4.14 -10.53 -10.70
CA TRP A 6 -5.43 -10.55 -10.00
C TRP A 6 -5.56 -11.73 -9.05
N VAL A 7 -5.10 -12.92 -9.47
CA VAL A 7 -5.08 -14.11 -8.62
C VAL A 7 -4.14 -13.90 -7.43
N LEU A 8 -2.92 -13.38 -7.66
CA LEU A 8 -1.96 -13.11 -6.58
C LEU A 8 -2.50 -12.10 -5.56
N ILE A 9 -3.11 -10.99 -6.01
CA ILE A 9 -3.74 -10.00 -5.13
C ILE A 9 -4.85 -10.65 -4.30
N PHE A 10 -5.70 -11.46 -4.94
CA PHE A 10 -6.80 -12.13 -4.25
C PHE A 10 -6.29 -13.14 -3.22
N VAL A 11 -5.27 -13.93 -3.56
CA VAL A 11 -4.64 -14.90 -2.65
C VAL A 11 -3.99 -14.18 -1.47
N PHE A 12 -3.21 -13.11 -1.70
CA PHE A 12 -2.60 -12.33 -0.63
C PHE A 12 -3.66 -11.71 0.29
N GLY A 13 -4.71 -11.12 -0.27
CA GLY A 13 -5.82 -10.55 0.51
C GLY A 13 -6.53 -11.61 1.37
N LEU A 14 -6.79 -12.79 0.80
CA LEU A 14 -7.38 -13.91 1.54
C LEU A 14 -6.47 -14.40 2.68
N VAL A 15 -5.18 -14.54 2.43
CA VAL A 15 -4.21 -14.96 3.46
C VAL A 15 -4.16 -13.95 4.60
N SER A 16 -4.11 -12.65 4.29
CA SER A 16 -4.15 -11.59 5.31
C SER A 16 -5.44 -11.64 6.15
N LEU A 17 -6.59 -11.85 5.51
CA LEU A 17 -7.88 -11.93 6.20
C LEU A 17 -7.98 -13.19 7.10
N LEU A 18 -7.45 -14.33 6.64
CA LEU A 18 -7.40 -15.55 7.44
C LEU A 18 -6.47 -15.41 8.66
N LEU A 19 -5.32 -14.74 8.51
CA LEU A 19 -4.43 -14.42 9.62
C LEU A 19 -5.13 -13.56 10.68
N GLU A 20 -5.87 -12.54 10.24
CA GLU A 20 -6.62 -11.64 11.11
C GLU A 20 -7.71 -12.38 11.90
N LEU A 21 -8.39 -13.36 11.28
CA LEU A 21 -9.37 -14.22 11.95
C LEU A 21 -8.75 -15.18 12.99
N THR A 22 -7.47 -15.55 12.84
CA THR A 22 -6.78 -16.45 13.78
C THR A 22 -6.16 -15.72 14.97
N THR A 23 -5.94 -14.41 14.86
CA THR A 23 -5.38 -13.59 15.93
C THR A 23 -6.49 -13.07 16.84
N THR A 24 -6.60 -13.63 18.05
CA THR A 24 -7.63 -13.29 19.05
C THR A 24 -7.23 -12.18 20.03
N THR A 25 -6.10 -11.49 19.80
CA THR A 25 -5.65 -10.39 20.65
C THR A 25 -6.34 -9.10 20.23
N HIS A 26 -7.52 -8.85 20.77
CA HIS A 26 -8.24 -7.58 20.67
C HIS A 26 -7.70 -6.60 21.72
N GLU A 27 -6.50 -6.05 21.50
CA GLU A 27 -5.94 -5.05 22.42
C GLU A 27 -6.23 -3.62 21.94
N HIS A 28 -6.59 -3.44 20.67
CA HIS A 28 -6.86 -2.14 20.09
C HIS A 28 -8.28 -2.03 19.52
N TRP A 29 -8.86 -0.83 19.62
CA TRP A 29 -10.20 -0.52 19.11
C TRP A 29 -10.35 -0.73 17.60
N TRP A 30 -9.25 -0.72 16.84
CA TRP A 30 -9.27 -1.00 15.41
C TRP A 30 -9.29 -2.50 15.08
N ASP A 31 -9.04 -3.39 16.06
CA ASP A 31 -9.13 -4.85 15.87
C ASP A 31 -10.59 -5.35 15.81
N GLU A 32 -11.56 -4.50 16.15
CA GLU A 32 -13.00 -4.79 15.95
C GLU A 32 -13.38 -4.73 14.47
N ILE A 33 -12.60 -4.01 13.65
CA ILE A 33 -12.84 -3.85 12.22
C ILE A 33 -12.12 -4.97 11.47
N THR A 34 -12.88 -6.00 11.07
CA THR A 34 -12.35 -7.09 10.25
C THR A 34 -11.80 -6.56 8.92
N GLY A 35 -10.52 -6.83 8.66
CA GLY A 35 -9.81 -6.40 7.45
C GLY A 35 -9.10 -5.05 7.60
N PHE A 36 -9.01 -4.50 8.81
CA PHE A 36 -8.37 -3.20 9.05
C PHE A 36 -6.92 -3.19 8.58
N TYR A 37 -6.14 -4.21 8.95
CA TYR A 37 -4.72 -4.28 8.61
C TYR A 37 -4.49 -4.45 7.10
N MET A 38 -5.35 -5.22 6.43
CA MET A 38 -5.31 -5.35 4.97
C MET A 38 -5.56 -4.01 4.28
N LEU A 39 -6.60 -3.28 4.69
CA LEU A 39 -6.90 -1.96 4.14
C LEU A 39 -5.80 -0.96 4.46
N PHE A 40 -5.32 -0.93 5.70
CA PHE A 40 -4.25 -0.05 6.13
C PHE A 40 -2.96 -0.27 5.32
N GLY A 41 -2.56 -1.52 5.09
CA GLY A 41 -1.41 -1.84 4.24
C GLY A 41 -1.62 -1.43 2.78
N PHE A 42 -2.81 -1.65 2.23
CA PHE A 42 -3.13 -1.26 0.86
C PHE A 42 -3.12 0.26 0.67
N PHE A 43 -3.80 1.00 1.54
CA PHE A 43 -3.80 2.46 1.51
C PHE A 43 -2.43 3.02 1.83
N GLY A 44 -1.69 2.42 2.77
CA GLY A 44 -0.31 2.79 3.08
C GLY A 44 0.59 2.72 1.84
N CYS A 45 0.51 1.64 1.06
CA CYS A 45 1.22 1.52 -0.22
C CYS A 45 0.81 2.61 -1.22
N ILE A 46 -0.49 2.89 -1.38
CA ILE A 46 -0.96 3.95 -2.28
C ILE A 46 -0.40 5.31 -1.84
N VAL A 47 -0.51 5.64 -0.56
CA VAL A 47 0.01 6.89 0.01
C VAL A 47 1.51 6.99 -0.24
N LEU A 48 2.28 5.94 0.01
CA LEU A 48 3.72 5.93 -0.24
C LEU A 48 4.06 6.18 -1.71
N ILE A 49 3.34 5.57 -2.65
CA ILE A 49 3.55 5.80 -4.09
C ILE A 49 3.26 7.27 -4.45
N PHE A 50 2.16 7.83 -3.96
CA PHE A 50 1.81 9.23 -4.22
C PHE A 50 2.82 10.19 -3.60
N PHE A 51 3.22 9.94 -2.35
CA PHE A 51 4.19 10.75 -1.63
C PHE A 51 5.55 10.71 -2.32
N SER A 52 5.98 9.51 -2.76
CA SER A 52 7.20 9.32 -3.54
C SER A 52 7.18 10.12 -4.85
N LYS A 53 6.05 10.09 -5.58
CA LYS A 53 5.88 10.90 -6.80
C LYS A 53 5.90 12.41 -6.53
N LEU A 54 5.27 12.83 -5.44
CA LEU A 54 5.21 14.24 -5.04
C LEU A 54 6.62 14.78 -4.74
N ILE A 55 7.38 14.06 -3.91
CA ILE A 55 8.77 14.41 -3.61
C ILE A 55 9.63 14.38 -4.87
N GLY A 56 9.46 13.35 -5.70
CA GLY A 56 10.16 13.23 -6.98
C GLY A 56 9.98 14.46 -7.86
N LYS A 57 8.73 14.95 -7.98
CA LYS A 57 8.39 16.11 -8.79
C LYS A 57 8.83 17.45 -8.17
N LEU A 58 8.72 17.59 -6.85
CA LEU A 58 9.04 18.85 -6.16
C LEU A 58 10.53 19.05 -5.88
N PHE A 59 11.29 17.97 -5.70
CA PHE A 59 12.65 18.05 -5.14
C PHE A 59 13.73 17.41 -6.01
N ILE A 60 13.39 16.40 -6.82
CA ILE A 60 14.38 15.62 -7.59
C ILE A 60 14.35 15.97 -9.08
N GLN A 61 13.22 16.42 -9.61
CA GLN A 61 13.15 16.88 -10.99
C GLN A 61 13.88 18.22 -11.11
N LYS A 62 15.12 18.15 -11.60
CA LYS A 62 15.91 19.34 -11.94
C LYS A 62 15.28 20.01 -13.15
N ASP A 63 15.16 21.34 -13.10
CA ASP A 63 14.69 22.15 -14.23
C ASP A 63 15.49 21.82 -15.50
N GLU A 64 14.77 21.74 -16.62
CA GLU A 64 15.30 21.37 -17.93
C GLU A 64 16.39 22.34 -18.42
N ASP A 65 16.45 23.55 -17.86
CA ASP A 65 17.43 24.59 -18.17
C ASP A 65 18.83 24.36 -17.60
N TYR A 66 19.06 23.32 -16.79
CA TYR A 66 20.41 23.06 -16.23
C TYR A 66 21.46 22.63 -17.29
N TYR A 67 21.03 22.17 -18.47
CA TYR A 67 21.93 21.73 -19.55
C TYR A 67 21.93 22.70 -20.76
N ASN A 68 21.39 23.91 -20.61
CA ASN A 68 21.37 24.95 -21.65
C ASN A 68 22.59 25.89 -21.62
N GLU A 69 23.72 25.42 -21.09
CA GLU A 69 25.07 25.94 -21.34
C GLU A 69 25.97 24.79 -21.82
#